data_AF-A0AA39J1U7-F1
#
_entry.id   AF-A0AA39J1U7-F1
#
_cell.length_a   1.000
_cell.length_b   1.000
_cell.length_c   1.000
_cell.angle_alpha   90.00
_cell.angle_beta   90.00
_cell.angle_gamma   90.00
#
_symmetry.space_group_name_H-M   'P 1'
#
loop_
_entity.id
_entity.type
_entity.pdbx_description
1 polymer ?
#
loop_
_entity_poly.entity_id
_entity_poly.type
_entity_poly.pdbx_seq_one_letter_code
_entity_poly.pdbx_strand_id
1 'polypeptide(L)'
;MDVFVRNVPFTESEESLRIHLAGKIHIPPIQNSDSPPLNIGVELFRKRGSKAHRGMGLVTFPDANSARIFLQLYGVISIAGRTVHFTPSKHPTNEARVASVASRPWVDPESVRLEGERRADIARASPSITIELGRICRRGVFATELTVRGSVVCDPDLRRLRIDVDPVEVGEDLSWYVSFWYRTANIKTILSSDNGRDIYVQSSLPATIEGKTLDDIWADPVRAERLSSLRTDENLAPLISQGLCLHFDSPADRQQFLHRCEEIHLPFPIYRSIVRILRGEGYSRNKLHALQAELRTLSFPLAFEVEKAYWAGLLEASELLGLCGVLRELEDAITASSLPLPHFANSPLSSMFPAFGTLYMHDQLANAAPHASTSSHVPDRQAGA
;
A
#
# COMPACT_ATOMS: atom_id res chain seq x y z
N MET A 1 32.32 28.45 5.28
CA MET A 1 32.54 29.15 6.56
C MET A 1 31.30 29.06 7.43
N ASP A 2 31.47 28.91 8.75
CA ASP A 2 30.35 28.87 9.69
C ASP A 2 30.01 30.26 10.25
N VAL A 3 28.73 30.63 10.19
CA VAL A 3 28.17 31.88 10.70
C VAL A 3 27.22 31.56 11.86
N PHE A 4 27.47 32.15 13.02
CA PHE A 4 26.62 31.99 14.19
C PHE A 4 25.39 32.90 14.10
N VAL A 5 24.21 32.33 14.35
CA VAL A 5 22.93 33.07 14.36
C VAL A 5 22.32 33.09 15.75
N ARG A 6 21.77 34.24 16.16
CA ARG A 6 21.12 34.43 17.47
C ARG A 6 19.82 35.24 17.36
N ASN A 7 18.97 35.06 18.37
CA ASN A 7 17.65 35.68 18.50
C ASN A 7 16.63 35.23 17.44
N VAL A 8 16.76 33.99 16.97
CA VAL A 8 15.78 33.37 16.05
C VAL A 8 14.44 33.16 16.81
N PRO A 9 13.28 33.60 16.28
CA PRO A 9 11.98 33.35 16.90
C PRO A 9 11.74 31.86 17.13
N PHE A 10 11.12 31.49 18.26
CA PHE A 10 10.90 30.07 18.61
C PHE A 10 9.91 29.34 17.70
N THR A 11 9.13 30.10 16.92
CA THR A 11 8.19 29.61 15.93
C THR A 11 8.86 29.25 14.59
N GLU A 12 10.11 29.71 14.38
CA GLU A 12 10.83 29.47 13.12
C GLU A 12 11.50 28.10 13.10
N SER A 13 11.25 27.33 12.05
CA SER A 13 11.95 26.09 11.77
C SER A 13 13.29 26.33 11.05
N GLU A 14 14.17 25.33 11.04
CA GLU A 14 15.41 25.36 10.25
C GLU A 14 15.12 25.57 8.75
N GLU A 15 14.03 24.98 8.26
CA GLU A 15 13.57 25.09 6.88
C GLU A 15 13.05 26.50 6.55
N SER A 16 12.21 27.08 7.41
CA SER A 16 11.73 28.45 7.25
C SER A 16 12.89 29.44 7.24
N LEU A 17 13.86 29.29 8.16
CA LEU A 17 15.06 30.11 8.18
C LEU A 17 15.89 29.94 6.89
N ARG A 18 16.00 28.71 6.36
CA ARG A 18 16.68 28.45 5.08
C ARG A 18 15.98 29.17 3.91
N ILE A 19 14.65 29.16 3.84
CA ILE A 19 13.85 29.88 2.83
C ILE A 19 14.14 31.38 2.90
N HIS A 20 14.06 31.97 4.10
CA HIS A 20 14.33 33.41 4.31
C HIS A 20 15.75 33.80 3.88
N LEU A 21 16.74 32.96 4.18
CA LEU A 21 18.14 33.22 3.84
C LEU A 21 18.41 33.03 2.34
N ALA A 22 17.78 32.04 1.69
CA ALA A 22 17.91 31.82 0.25
C ALA A 22 17.56 33.09 -0.54
N GLY A 23 16.43 33.71 -0.21
CA GLY A 23 15.98 34.97 -0.81
C GLY A 23 16.90 36.18 -0.57
N LYS A 24 17.95 36.04 0.26
CA LYS A 24 18.99 37.08 0.44
C LYS A 24 20.32 36.68 -0.16
N ILE A 25 20.67 35.40 -0.08
CA ILE A 25 21.96 34.85 -0.49
C ILE A 25 22.04 34.68 -2.01
N HIS A 26 20.93 34.36 -2.68
CA HIS A 26 20.91 34.19 -4.14
C HIS A 26 20.68 35.48 -4.92
N ILE A 27 20.88 36.64 -4.27
CA ILE A 27 20.81 37.96 -4.90
C ILE A 27 22.25 38.53 -5.00
N PRO A 28 22.59 39.24 -6.09
CA PRO A 28 23.83 40.00 -6.16
C PRO A 28 24.00 40.97 -4.97
N PRO A 29 25.21 41.17 -4.42
CA PRO A 29 26.51 40.71 -4.92
C PRO A 29 26.99 39.38 -4.32
N ILE A 30 26.17 38.68 -3.53
CA ILE A 30 26.59 37.42 -2.88
C ILE A 30 26.68 36.31 -3.93
N GLN A 31 25.68 36.28 -4.82
CA GLN A 31 25.57 35.31 -5.90
C GLN A 31 25.53 36.03 -7.24
N ASN A 32 26.35 35.58 -8.20
CA ASN A 32 26.26 36.05 -9.57
C ASN A 32 25.09 35.37 -10.28
N SER A 33 24.41 36.08 -11.18
CA SER A 33 23.28 35.54 -11.94
C SER A 33 23.66 34.35 -12.83
N ASP A 34 24.93 34.27 -13.24
CA ASP A 34 25.44 33.21 -14.11
C ASP A 34 25.95 31.98 -13.34
N SER A 35 26.08 32.04 -12.00
CA SER A 35 26.58 30.93 -11.20
C SER A 35 25.44 30.09 -10.61
N PRO A 36 25.62 28.77 -10.45
CA PRO A 36 24.61 27.91 -9.83
C PRO A 36 24.35 28.34 -8.37
N PRO A 37 23.09 28.31 -7.89
CA PRO A 37 22.75 28.78 -6.55
C PRO A 37 23.58 28.10 -5.46
N LEU A 38 24.05 28.88 -4.48
CA LEU A 38 24.86 28.36 -3.37
C LEU A 38 24.01 27.52 -2.44
N ASN A 39 24.48 26.33 -2.13
CA ASN A 39 23.87 25.53 -1.08
C ASN A 39 24.29 26.04 0.30
N ILE A 40 23.36 26.07 1.25
CA ILE A 40 23.62 26.54 2.62
C ILE A 40 23.12 25.53 3.66
N GLY A 41 23.97 25.26 4.65
CA GLY A 41 23.59 24.50 5.84
C GLY A 41 22.93 25.42 6.85
N VAL A 42 21.83 24.98 7.46
CA VAL A 42 21.18 25.69 8.58
C VAL A 42 20.93 24.66 9.67
N GLU A 43 21.39 24.95 10.87
CA GLU A 43 21.29 24.08 12.04
C GLU A 43 20.88 24.92 13.26
N LEU A 44 19.71 24.65 13.85
CA LEU A 44 19.26 25.36 15.05
C LEU A 44 19.53 24.51 16.30
N PHE A 45 20.19 25.11 17.29
CA PHE A 45 20.59 24.38 18.50
C PHE A 45 19.37 24.09 19.37
N ARG A 46 19.07 22.80 19.54
CA ARG A 46 17.93 22.32 20.35
C ARG A 46 18.16 22.51 21.85
N LYS A 47 17.07 22.70 22.60
CA LYS A 47 17.09 22.62 24.06
C LYS A 47 17.25 21.17 24.49
N ARG A 48 18.03 20.89 25.55
CA ARG A 48 18.21 19.53 26.05
C ARG A 48 16.85 18.92 26.42
N GLY A 49 16.51 17.78 25.84
CA GLY A 49 15.24 17.10 26.08
C GLY A 49 14.02 17.71 25.39
N SER A 50 14.19 18.65 24.45
CA SER A 50 13.08 19.25 23.70
C SER A 50 13.40 19.35 22.21
N LYS A 51 12.35 19.25 21.39
CA LYS A 51 12.43 19.52 19.94
C LYS A 51 12.57 21.03 19.65
N ALA A 52 12.22 21.89 20.60
CA ALA A 52 12.32 23.34 20.44
C ALA A 52 13.78 23.81 20.45
N HIS A 53 14.10 24.77 19.58
CA HIS A 53 15.42 25.38 19.53
C HIS A 53 15.63 26.46 20.62
N ARG A 54 16.89 26.82 20.85
CA ARG A 54 17.33 27.80 21.85
C ARG A 54 17.29 29.25 21.35
N GLY A 55 16.72 29.49 20.17
CA GLY A 55 16.79 30.79 19.49
C GLY A 55 18.17 31.12 18.91
N MET A 56 19.04 30.11 18.77
CA MET A 56 20.39 30.25 18.22
C MET A 56 20.76 29.03 17.39
N GLY A 57 21.75 29.17 16.53
CA GLY A 57 22.19 28.11 15.63
C GLY A 57 23.40 28.50 14.80
N LEU A 58 23.57 27.80 13.69
CA LEU A 58 24.66 27.95 12.76
C LEU A 58 24.14 27.96 11.32
N VAL A 59 24.73 28.83 10.50
CA VAL A 59 24.57 28.86 9.05
C VAL A 59 25.92 28.56 8.42
N THR A 60 26.01 27.47 7.67
CA THR A 60 27.24 27.06 6.98
C THR A 60 27.17 27.45 5.52
N PHE A 61 28.11 28.30 5.10
CA PHE A 61 28.33 28.66 3.70
C PHE A 61 29.37 27.74 3.04
N PRO A 62 29.27 27.48 1.74
CA PRO A 62 30.18 26.60 1.02
C PRO A 62 31.58 27.21 0.89
N ASP A 63 31.67 28.55 0.84
CA ASP A 63 32.93 29.29 0.80
C ASP A 63 32.96 30.42 1.85
N ALA A 64 34.15 30.96 2.11
CA ALA A 64 34.33 32.02 3.10
C ALA A 64 33.99 33.42 2.56
N ASN A 65 34.07 33.62 1.24
CA ASN A 65 33.84 34.93 0.64
C ASN A 65 32.35 35.29 0.70
N SER A 66 31.48 34.38 0.27
CA SER A 66 30.02 34.53 0.34
C SER A 66 29.53 34.80 1.76
N ALA A 67 30.11 34.11 2.76
CA ALA A 67 29.79 34.34 4.17
C ALA A 67 30.17 35.75 4.65
N ARG A 68 31.33 36.27 4.21
CA ARG A 68 31.78 37.63 4.57
C ARG A 68 30.89 38.68 3.95
N ILE A 69 30.58 38.55 2.65
CA ILE A 69 29.68 39.48 1.95
C ILE A 69 28.29 39.44 2.61
N PHE A 70 27.77 38.24 2.91
CA PHE A 70 26.51 38.09 3.64
C PHE A 70 26.53 38.81 4.99
N LEU A 71 27.59 38.64 5.78
CA LEU A 71 27.71 39.31 7.09
C LEU A 71 27.79 40.83 6.98
N GLN A 72 28.42 41.37 5.93
CA GLN A 72 28.49 42.81 5.68
C GLN A 72 27.12 43.41 5.35
N LEU A 73 26.33 42.70 4.52
CA LEU A 73 25.03 43.19 4.05
C LEU A 73 23.88 42.88 5.02
N TYR A 74 23.92 41.70 5.63
CA TYR A 74 22.81 41.07 6.35
C TYR A 74 23.21 40.59 7.76
N GLY A 75 24.22 41.21 8.37
CA GLY A 75 24.61 40.92 9.76
C GLY A 75 23.48 41.07 10.77
N VAL A 76 22.44 41.83 10.43
CA VAL A 76 21.20 41.98 11.19
C VAL A 76 20.01 42.00 10.23
N ILE A 77 19.03 41.12 10.43
CA ILE A 77 17.80 41.06 9.61
C ILE A 77 16.57 40.86 10.49
N SER A 78 15.39 41.30 10.01
CA SER A 78 14.11 41.05 10.68
C SER A 78 13.47 39.77 10.13
N ILE A 79 13.18 38.80 11.00
CA ILE A 79 12.48 37.55 10.68
C ILE A 79 11.31 37.40 11.65
N ALA A 80 10.10 37.24 11.11
CA ALA A 80 8.85 37.16 11.88
C ALA A 80 8.73 38.24 12.99
N GLY A 81 9.08 39.48 12.65
CA GLY A 81 9.02 40.63 13.55
C GLY A 81 10.11 40.68 14.63
N ARG A 82 11.09 39.77 14.64
CA ARG A 82 12.24 39.82 15.54
C ARG A 82 13.54 40.09 14.78
N THR A 83 14.40 40.87 15.43
CA THR A 83 15.74 41.15 14.90
C THR A 83 16.68 39.97 15.16
N VAL A 84 17.05 39.27 14.10
CA VAL A 84 17.99 38.14 14.11
C VAL A 84 19.39 38.66 13.77
N HIS A 85 20.40 38.26 14.55
CA HIS A 85 21.77 38.70 14.35
C HIS A 85 22.65 37.55 13.85
N PHE A 86 23.51 37.86 12.89
CA PHE A 86 24.48 36.97 12.30
C PHE A 86 25.89 37.48 12.59
N THR A 87 26.75 36.60 13.10
CA THR A 87 28.13 36.93 13.46
C THR A 87 29.06 35.81 13.01
N PRO A 88 30.34 36.09 12.68
CA PRO A 88 31.32 35.02 12.48
C PRO A 88 31.32 34.02 13.64
N SER A 89 31.34 32.72 13.35
CA SER A 89 31.48 31.71 14.41
C SER A 89 32.81 31.89 15.14
N LYS A 90 32.78 31.78 16.48
CA LYS A 90 34.00 31.76 17.31
C LYS A 90 34.68 30.39 17.33
N HIS A 91 33.94 29.34 16.95
CA HIS A 91 34.47 27.99 16.90
C HIS A 91 35.22 27.74 15.59
N PRO A 92 36.26 26.89 15.60
CA PRO A 92 36.90 26.44 14.38
C PRO A 92 35.87 25.95 13.37
N THR A 93 36.02 26.34 12.12
CA THR A 93 35.11 25.91 11.05
C THR A 93 35.21 24.40 10.90
N ASN A 94 34.06 23.71 10.92
CA ASN A 94 34.04 22.28 10.64
C ASN A 94 34.17 22.08 9.12
N GLU A 95 35.39 21.80 8.65
CA GLU A 95 35.67 21.66 7.22
C GLU A 95 34.86 20.53 6.57
N ALA A 96 34.60 19.43 7.28
CA ALA A 96 33.79 18.33 6.77
C ALA A 96 32.33 18.79 6.51
N ARG A 97 31.78 19.63 7.39
CA ARG A 97 30.44 20.20 7.20
C ARG A 97 30.41 21.19 6.02
N VAL A 98 31.42 22.05 5.91
CA VAL A 98 31.55 22.98 4.76
C VAL A 98 31.67 22.22 3.45
N ALA A 99 32.53 21.20 3.38
CA ALA A 99 32.70 20.36 2.20
C ALA A 99 31.39 19.60 1.84
N SER A 100 30.67 19.11 2.85
CA SER A 100 29.35 18.47 2.66
C SER A 100 28.31 19.44 2.07
N VAL A 101 28.28 20.69 2.55
CA VAL A 101 27.38 21.72 1.99
C VAL A 101 27.80 22.09 0.58
N ALA A 102 29.10 22.30 0.33
CA ALA A 102 29.65 22.72 -0.96
C ALA A 102 29.51 21.66 -2.07
N SER A 103 29.55 20.38 -1.71
CA SER A 103 29.44 19.26 -2.68
C SER A 103 28.01 18.97 -3.13
N ARG A 104 27.00 19.46 -2.40
CA ARG A 104 25.59 19.22 -2.71
C ARG A 104 25.03 20.38 -3.55
N PRO A 105 24.29 20.11 -4.63
CA PRO A 105 23.59 21.16 -5.36
C PRO A 105 22.53 21.80 -4.46
N TRP A 106 22.25 23.08 -4.70
CA TRP A 106 21.11 23.74 -4.07
C TRP A 106 19.81 23.04 -4.48
N VAL A 107 18.97 22.78 -3.49
CA VAL A 107 17.59 22.35 -3.70
C VAL A 107 16.72 23.43 -3.09
N ASP A 108 15.77 23.94 -3.88
CA ASP A 108 14.87 24.98 -3.41
C ASP A 108 14.07 24.48 -2.19
N PRO A 109 14.22 25.09 -1.00
CA PRO A 109 13.52 24.67 0.19
C PRO A 109 12.00 24.80 0.07
N GLU A 110 11.48 25.72 -0.75
CA GLU A 110 10.04 25.76 -1.01
C GLU A 110 9.58 24.53 -1.79
N SER A 111 10.35 24.09 -2.78
CA SER A 111 10.05 22.86 -3.51
C SER A 111 10.07 21.62 -2.61
N VAL A 112 11.01 21.55 -1.65
CA VAL A 112 11.07 20.46 -0.66
C VAL A 112 9.87 20.48 0.26
N ARG A 113 9.48 21.66 0.76
CA ARG A 113 8.29 21.83 1.61
C ARG A 113 7.01 21.41 0.87
N LEU A 114 6.83 21.91 -0.36
CA LEU A 114 5.67 21.59 -1.19
C LEU A 114 5.59 20.10 -1.52
N GLU A 115 6.73 19.47 -1.86
CA GLU A 115 6.76 18.01 -2.07
C GLU A 115 6.47 17.24 -0.77
N GLY A 116 6.94 17.74 0.38
CA GLY A 116 6.62 17.17 1.69
C GLY A 116 5.12 17.25 2.01
N GLU A 117 4.49 18.40 1.77
CA GLU A 117 3.04 18.60 1.92
C GLU A 117 2.26 17.69 0.98
N ARG A 118 2.68 17.63 -0.29
CA ARG A 118 2.08 16.73 -1.29
C ARG A 118 2.15 15.26 -0.84
N ARG A 119 3.31 14.81 -0.34
CA ARG A 119 3.48 13.45 0.20
C ARG A 119 2.63 13.20 1.44
N ALA A 120 2.54 14.17 2.36
CA ALA A 120 1.68 14.06 3.53
C ALA A 120 0.21 13.95 3.14
N ASP A 121 -0.22 14.67 2.11
CA ASP A 121 -1.57 14.63 1.56
C ASP A 121 -1.89 13.31 0.85
N ILE A 122 -0.90 12.73 0.16
CA ILE A 122 -1.00 11.38 -0.42
C ILE A 122 -1.07 10.32 0.68
N ALA A 123 -0.25 10.44 1.73
CA ALA A 123 -0.19 9.54 2.88
C ALA A 123 -1.33 9.72 3.88
N ARG A 124 -2.25 10.66 3.62
CA ARG A 124 -3.42 10.87 4.48
C ARG A 124 -4.34 9.66 4.42
N ALA A 125 -4.72 9.15 5.60
CA ALA A 125 -5.68 8.07 5.72
C ALA A 125 -7.04 8.46 5.13
N SER A 126 -7.72 7.51 4.48
CA SER A 126 -9.14 7.66 4.12
C SER A 126 -10.01 7.68 5.38
N PRO A 127 -11.28 8.10 5.26
CA PRO A 127 -12.30 7.75 6.25
C PRO A 127 -12.36 6.22 6.46
N SER A 128 -12.93 5.78 7.60
CA SER A 128 -13.16 4.36 7.85
C SER A 128 -14.20 3.82 6.86
N ILE A 129 -13.78 2.87 6.04
CA ILE A 129 -14.56 2.21 5.00
C ILE A 129 -14.72 0.72 5.29
N THR A 130 -15.65 0.07 4.59
CA THR A 130 -15.77 -1.38 4.62
C THR A 130 -14.71 -1.99 3.70
N ILE A 131 -13.93 -2.93 4.25
CA ILE A 131 -12.83 -3.59 3.56
C ILE A 131 -13.08 -5.09 3.59
N GLU A 132 -13.02 -5.69 2.42
CA GLU A 132 -13.26 -7.11 2.27
C GLU A 132 -12.05 -7.79 1.70
N LEU A 133 -11.57 -8.77 2.45
CA LEU A 133 -10.51 -9.65 2.04
C LEU A 133 -11.16 -10.86 1.38
N GLY A 134 -10.76 -11.16 0.15
CA GLY A 134 -11.33 -12.24 -0.62
C GLY A 134 -10.53 -12.59 -1.87
N ARG A 135 -11.08 -13.45 -2.72
CA ARG A 135 -10.42 -13.88 -3.95
C ARG A 135 -11.15 -13.32 -5.15
N ILE A 136 -10.39 -12.87 -6.15
CA ILE A 136 -10.94 -12.60 -7.48
C ILE A 136 -10.85 -13.90 -8.26
N CYS A 137 -11.99 -14.58 -8.40
CA CYS A 137 -12.14 -15.86 -9.07
C CYS A 137 -12.28 -15.66 -10.59
N ARG A 138 -12.33 -16.79 -11.30
CA ARG A 138 -12.65 -16.81 -12.73
C ARG A 138 -14.01 -16.13 -12.98
N ARG A 139 -14.19 -15.60 -14.19
CA ARG A 139 -15.43 -14.94 -14.65
C ARG A 139 -15.76 -13.60 -13.95
N GLY A 140 -14.82 -13.00 -13.23
CA GLY A 140 -15.05 -11.70 -12.59
C GLY A 140 -15.94 -11.81 -11.36
N VAL A 141 -15.79 -12.89 -10.59
CA VAL A 141 -16.47 -13.08 -9.31
C VAL A 141 -15.50 -12.71 -8.18
N PHE A 142 -15.95 -11.90 -7.22
CA PHE A 142 -15.21 -11.66 -5.98
C PHE A 142 -15.84 -12.45 -4.83
N ALA A 143 -15.12 -13.44 -4.32
CA ALA A 143 -15.54 -14.26 -3.20
C ALA A 143 -15.00 -13.68 -1.89
N THR A 144 -15.89 -13.12 -1.07
CA THR A 144 -15.52 -12.51 0.21
C THR A 144 -15.18 -13.59 1.24
N GLU A 145 -14.03 -13.48 1.91
CA GLU A 145 -13.59 -14.41 2.97
C GLU A 145 -13.70 -13.78 4.36
N LEU A 146 -13.36 -12.49 4.47
CA LEU A 146 -13.39 -11.72 5.69
C LEU A 146 -13.79 -10.28 5.39
N THR A 147 -14.60 -9.69 6.26
CA THR A 147 -15.02 -8.29 6.20
C THR A 147 -14.53 -7.59 7.46
N VAL A 148 -13.88 -6.45 7.30
CA VAL A 148 -13.39 -5.59 8.37
C VAL A 148 -13.74 -4.13 8.06
N ARG A 149 -13.62 -3.25 9.06
CA ARG A 149 -13.64 -1.81 8.86
C ARG A 149 -12.25 -1.23 9.12
N GLY A 150 -11.93 -0.13 8.46
CA GLY A 150 -10.62 0.49 8.60
C GLY A 150 -10.40 1.61 7.59
N SER A 151 -9.22 2.21 7.68
CA SER A 151 -8.79 3.26 6.76
C SER A 151 -7.71 2.76 5.81
N VAL A 152 -7.63 3.39 4.63
CA VAL A 152 -6.66 3.07 3.60
C VAL A 152 -5.66 4.23 3.48
N VAL A 153 -4.38 3.87 3.42
CA VAL A 153 -3.25 4.80 3.35
C VAL A 153 -2.38 4.42 2.15
N CYS A 154 -2.17 5.36 1.24
CA CYS A 154 -1.20 5.24 0.15
C CYS A 154 0.13 5.83 0.64
N ASP A 155 1.10 4.98 0.96
CA ASP A 155 2.40 5.39 1.51
C ASP A 155 3.39 5.64 0.35
N PRO A 156 3.70 6.91 0.00
CA PRO A 156 4.53 7.23 -1.15
C PRO A 156 6.01 6.89 -0.94
N ASP A 157 6.49 6.94 0.31
CA ASP A 157 7.90 6.72 0.64
C ASP A 157 8.24 5.23 0.55
N LEU A 158 7.35 4.36 1.06
CA LEU A 158 7.52 2.92 0.99
C LEU A 158 6.84 2.27 -0.22
N ARG A 159 6.15 3.06 -1.05
CA ARG A 159 5.37 2.62 -2.21
C ARG A 159 4.50 1.41 -1.87
N ARG A 160 3.62 1.59 -0.89
CA ARG A 160 2.72 0.53 -0.43
C ARG A 160 1.31 1.05 -0.20
N LEU A 161 0.35 0.17 -0.45
CA LEU A 161 -1.03 0.33 -0.04
C LEU A 161 -1.17 -0.29 1.36
N ARG A 162 -1.38 0.54 2.38
CA ARG A 162 -1.55 0.12 3.77
C ARG A 162 -3.00 0.26 4.18
N ILE A 163 -3.48 -0.70 4.95
CA ILE A 163 -4.82 -0.74 5.51
C ILE A 163 -4.65 -0.82 7.02
N ASP A 164 -5.17 0.20 7.70
CA ASP A 164 -5.20 0.26 9.15
C ASP A 164 -6.61 -0.16 9.59
N VAL A 165 -6.72 -1.33 10.22
CA VAL A 165 -7.99 -1.90 10.66
C VAL A 165 -8.45 -1.16 11.91
N ASP A 166 -9.74 -0.83 11.97
CA ASP A 166 -10.32 -0.21 13.16
C ASP A 166 -10.14 -1.14 14.37
N PRO A 167 -9.78 -0.60 15.55
CA PRO A 167 -9.53 -1.44 16.72
C PRO A 167 -10.80 -2.21 17.09
N VAL A 168 -10.63 -3.50 17.36
CA VAL A 168 -11.68 -4.33 17.95
C VAL A 168 -11.52 -4.24 19.46
N GLU A 169 -12.57 -3.80 20.17
CA GLU A 169 -12.58 -3.78 21.63
C GLU A 169 -12.62 -5.22 22.15
N VAL A 170 -11.47 -5.77 22.53
CA VAL A 170 -11.35 -7.11 23.11
C VAL A 170 -11.21 -6.96 24.63
N GLY A 171 -12.33 -6.78 25.31
CA GLY A 171 -12.38 -6.59 26.77
C GLY A 171 -12.03 -5.18 27.24
N GLU A 172 -11.95 -4.97 28.56
CA GLU A 172 -11.94 -3.63 29.16
C GLU A 172 -10.61 -2.86 29.01
N ASP A 173 -9.46 -3.52 28.78
CA ASP A 173 -8.15 -2.87 28.97
C ASP A 173 -7.11 -3.05 27.83
N LEU A 174 -7.43 -3.70 26.70
CA LEU A 174 -6.44 -3.88 25.61
C LEU A 174 -7.02 -3.61 24.22
N SER A 175 -6.58 -2.50 23.62
CA SER A 175 -6.82 -2.23 22.21
C SER A 175 -5.69 -2.82 21.36
N TRP A 176 -6.06 -3.75 20.48
CA TRP A 176 -5.13 -4.36 19.53
C TRP A 176 -5.28 -3.72 18.16
N TYR A 177 -4.20 -3.11 17.65
CA TYR A 177 -4.19 -2.48 16.33
C TYR A 177 -3.58 -3.43 15.33
N VAL A 178 -4.34 -3.75 14.29
CA VAL A 178 -3.84 -4.51 13.15
C VAL A 178 -3.74 -3.58 11.96
N SER A 179 -2.62 -3.67 11.27
CA SER A 179 -2.50 -3.13 9.92
C SER A 179 -1.99 -4.22 8.99
N PHE A 180 -2.34 -4.11 7.72
CA PHE A 180 -1.74 -4.94 6.70
C PHE A 180 -1.47 -4.12 5.45
N TRP A 181 -0.49 -4.54 4.65
CA TRP A 181 -0.09 -3.77 3.49
C TRP A 181 0.37 -4.62 2.31
N TYR A 182 0.22 -4.05 1.13
CA TYR A 182 0.69 -4.58 -0.16
C TYR A 182 1.71 -3.62 -0.76
N ARG A 183 2.85 -4.13 -1.24
CA ARG A 183 3.77 -3.30 -2.04
C ARG A 183 3.13 -3.02 -3.39
N THR A 184 3.32 -1.81 -3.92
CA THR A 184 2.79 -1.47 -5.26
C THR A 184 3.30 -2.42 -6.33
N ALA A 185 4.57 -2.84 -6.27
CA ALA A 185 5.15 -3.83 -7.20
C ALA A 185 4.47 -5.21 -7.19
N ASN A 186 3.71 -5.54 -6.14
CA ASN A 186 2.97 -6.79 -6.06
C ASN A 186 1.52 -6.64 -6.52
N ILE A 187 0.98 -5.42 -6.57
CA ILE A 187 -0.37 -5.17 -7.03
C ILE A 187 -0.40 -5.31 -8.56
N LYS A 188 -1.07 -6.36 -9.04
CA LYS A 188 -1.19 -6.69 -10.46
C LYS A 188 -2.23 -5.83 -11.16
N THR A 189 -3.38 -5.69 -10.54
CA THR A 189 -4.54 -5.03 -11.15
C THR A 189 -5.35 -4.28 -10.10
N ILE A 190 -5.91 -3.17 -10.53
CA ILE A 190 -6.95 -2.43 -9.83
C ILE A 190 -8.17 -2.44 -10.74
N LEU A 191 -9.31 -2.87 -10.21
CA LEU A 191 -10.55 -2.96 -10.95
C LEU A 191 -11.55 -2.00 -10.31
N SER A 192 -12.15 -1.15 -11.12
CA SER A 192 -13.24 -0.29 -10.68
C SER A 192 -14.57 -0.94 -11.01
N SER A 193 -15.43 -1.01 -10.00
CA SER A 193 -16.82 -1.44 -10.17
C SER A 193 -17.64 -0.43 -10.96
N ASP A 194 -18.73 -0.90 -11.55
CA ASP A 194 -19.76 -0.12 -12.24
C ASP A 194 -20.64 0.68 -11.29
N ASN A 195 -20.79 0.22 -10.04
CA ASN A 195 -21.50 0.94 -8.99
C ASN A 195 -20.83 2.26 -8.55
N GLY A 196 -19.60 2.51 -9.04
CA GLY A 196 -18.86 3.73 -8.78
C GLY A 196 -18.40 3.92 -7.34
N ARG A 197 -18.43 2.87 -6.51
CA ARG A 197 -18.04 2.89 -5.09
C ARG A 197 -17.00 1.84 -4.74
N ASP A 198 -17.05 0.68 -5.41
CA ASP A 198 -16.14 -0.42 -5.10
C ASP A 198 -14.88 -0.36 -5.95
N ILE A 199 -13.74 -0.61 -5.29
CA ILE A 199 -12.46 -0.85 -5.93
C ILE A 199 -11.94 -2.20 -5.51
N TYR A 200 -11.60 -3.04 -6.48
CA TYR A 200 -10.98 -4.33 -6.24
C TYR A 200 -9.49 -4.24 -6.52
N VAL A 201 -8.68 -4.78 -5.62
CA VAL A 201 -7.22 -4.83 -5.78
C VAL A 201 -6.81 -6.29 -5.83
N GLN A 202 -6.02 -6.66 -6.84
CA GLN A 202 -5.42 -7.98 -6.96
C GLN A 202 -3.91 -7.89 -6.79
N SER A 203 -3.35 -8.70 -5.90
CA SER A 203 -1.93 -8.81 -5.64
C SER A 203 -1.36 -10.16 -6.07
N SER A 204 -0.09 -10.19 -6.46
CA SER A 204 0.68 -11.40 -6.73
C SER A 204 1.07 -12.15 -5.45
N LEU A 205 1.21 -11.41 -4.34
CA LEU A 205 1.61 -11.91 -3.05
C LEU A 205 0.57 -11.53 -1.98
N PRO A 206 0.39 -12.38 -0.94
CA PRO A 206 -0.41 -12.01 0.23
C PRO A 206 0.07 -10.71 0.89
N ALA A 207 -0.82 -10.05 1.63
CA ALA A 207 -0.44 -8.88 2.41
C ALA A 207 0.57 -9.24 3.50
N THR A 208 1.39 -8.27 3.90
CA THR A 208 2.15 -8.37 5.15
C THR A 208 1.32 -7.79 6.28
N ILE A 209 1.24 -8.49 7.40
CA ILE A 209 0.41 -8.14 8.56
C ILE A 209 1.31 -7.68 9.68
N GLU A 210 0.95 -6.58 10.31
CA GLU A 210 1.62 -6.01 11.47
C GLU A 210 0.61 -5.79 12.59
N GLY A 211 0.92 -6.32 13.78
CA GLY A 211 0.18 -6.08 15.01
C GLY A 211 0.94 -5.11 15.90
N LYS A 212 0.21 -4.24 16.59
CA LYS A 212 0.72 -3.40 17.66
C LYS A 212 -0.19 -3.50 18.87
N THR A 213 0.40 -3.86 20.01
CA THR A 213 -0.24 -3.75 21.31
C THR A 213 0.04 -2.36 21.87
N LEU A 214 -1.00 -1.59 22.19
CA LEU A 214 -0.82 -0.42 23.03
C LEU A 214 -0.80 -0.90 24.48
N ASP A 215 0.31 -0.62 25.17
CA ASP A 215 0.41 -0.80 26.61
C ASP A 215 0.04 0.55 27.25
N ASP A 216 -1.06 0.58 28.00
CA ASP A 216 -1.66 1.81 28.53
C ASP A 216 -0.77 2.58 29.51
N ILE A 217 0.30 1.94 30.01
CA ILE A 217 1.06 2.44 31.15
C ILE A 217 2.24 3.35 30.71
N TRP A 218 2.78 3.16 29.51
CA TRP A 218 3.89 3.96 29.00
C TRP A 218 3.73 4.16 27.50
N ALA A 219 3.32 5.36 27.08
CA ALA A 219 2.95 5.76 25.73
C ALA A 219 4.04 5.64 24.63
N ASP A 220 5.06 4.80 24.82
CA ASP A 220 5.96 4.40 23.74
C ASP A 220 5.34 3.19 23.02
N PRO A 221 4.97 3.34 21.73
CA PRO A 221 4.38 2.24 20.98
C PRO A 221 5.35 1.07 20.95
N VAL A 222 4.90 -0.07 21.49
CA VAL A 222 5.62 -1.34 21.42
C VAL A 222 5.92 -1.65 19.96
N ARG A 223 7.12 -2.19 19.72
CA ARG A 223 7.64 -2.57 18.40
C ARG A 223 6.59 -3.36 17.63
N ALA A 224 6.27 -2.92 16.42
CA ALA A 224 5.35 -3.64 15.54
C ALA A 224 5.84 -5.08 15.31
N GLU A 225 4.98 -6.06 15.55
CA GLU A 225 5.26 -7.47 15.33
C GLU A 225 4.59 -7.94 14.04
N ARG A 226 5.34 -8.71 13.23
CA ARG A 226 4.78 -9.31 12.03
C ARG A 226 3.91 -10.50 12.42
N LEU A 227 2.65 -10.46 12.00
CA LEU A 227 1.70 -11.55 12.25
C LEU A 227 1.64 -12.51 11.06
N SER A 228 1.38 -13.79 11.35
CA SER A 228 1.18 -14.83 10.33
C SER A 228 -0.23 -14.84 9.75
N SER A 229 -1.22 -14.31 10.47
CA SER A 229 -2.63 -14.28 10.07
C SER A 229 -3.37 -13.10 10.71
N LEU A 230 -4.48 -12.68 10.09
CA LEU A 230 -5.41 -11.74 10.70
C LEU A 230 -6.27 -12.54 11.70
N ARG A 231 -6.12 -12.25 12.99
CA ARG A 231 -7.00 -12.81 14.03
C ARG A 231 -8.22 -11.91 14.14
N THR A 232 -9.39 -12.45 13.85
CA THR A 232 -10.68 -11.91 14.32
C THR A 232 -11.26 -12.93 15.29
N ASP A 233 -11.97 -12.48 16.33
CA ASP A 233 -12.31 -13.27 17.54
C ASP A 233 -12.87 -14.68 17.31
N GLU A 234 -13.45 -14.96 16.13
CA GLU A 234 -13.96 -16.30 15.79
C GLU A 234 -13.40 -16.92 14.49
N ASN A 235 -12.60 -16.16 13.73
CA ASN A 235 -12.07 -16.59 12.45
C ASN A 235 -10.60 -16.21 12.32
N LEU A 236 -9.74 -17.22 12.44
CA LEU A 236 -8.44 -17.18 11.80
C LEU A 236 -8.72 -17.10 10.29
N ALA A 237 -8.36 -16.00 9.64
CA ALA A 237 -8.16 -15.99 8.21
C ALA A 237 -6.72 -16.47 7.98
N PRO A 238 -6.49 -17.78 7.73
CA PRO A 238 -5.16 -18.37 7.81
C PRO A 238 -4.20 -17.78 6.77
N LEU A 239 -4.71 -17.18 5.70
CA LEU A 239 -3.93 -16.43 4.72
C LEU A 239 -4.71 -15.16 4.38
N ILE A 240 -4.11 -13.99 4.61
CA ILE A 240 -4.68 -12.77 4.03
C ILE A 240 -4.70 -12.93 2.51
N SER A 241 -5.86 -12.64 1.96
CA SER A 241 -6.19 -12.85 0.58
C SER A 241 -5.35 -11.98 -0.37
N GLN A 242 -5.09 -12.53 -1.54
CA GLN A 242 -4.49 -11.80 -2.66
C GLN A 242 -5.46 -10.80 -3.31
N GLY A 243 -6.76 -10.91 -3.01
CA GLY A 243 -7.78 -9.98 -3.46
C GLY A 243 -8.30 -9.12 -2.31
N LEU A 244 -8.68 -7.90 -2.63
CA LEU A 244 -9.27 -6.93 -1.73
C LEU A 244 -10.43 -6.27 -2.45
N CYS A 245 -11.52 -5.98 -1.74
CA CYS A 245 -12.56 -5.05 -2.16
C CYS A 245 -12.65 -3.90 -1.16
N LEU A 246 -12.48 -2.68 -1.64
CA LEU A 246 -12.58 -1.44 -0.89
C LEU A 246 -13.93 -0.80 -1.22
N HIS A 247 -14.83 -0.74 -0.25
CA HIS A 247 -16.16 -0.16 -0.42
C HIS A 247 -16.21 1.24 0.18
N PHE A 248 -16.19 2.26 -0.68
CA PHE A 248 -16.24 3.66 -0.26
C PHE A 248 -17.69 4.14 -0.12
N ASP A 249 -18.00 4.83 0.98
CA ASP A 249 -19.32 5.41 1.22
C ASP A 249 -19.63 6.55 0.23
N SER A 250 -18.60 7.28 -0.20
CA SER A 250 -18.68 8.42 -1.11
C SER A 250 -17.89 8.20 -2.40
N PRO A 251 -18.46 8.50 -3.59
CA PRO A 251 -17.71 8.52 -4.84
C PRO A 251 -16.52 9.49 -4.83
N ALA A 252 -16.61 10.58 -4.05
CA ALA A 252 -15.51 11.55 -3.94
C ALA A 252 -14.29 10.94 -3.22
N ASP A 253 -14.51 10.16 -2.16
CA ASP A 253 -13.44 9.48 -1.42
C ASP A 253 -12.77 8.41 -2.29
N ARG A 254 -13.57 7.69 -3.08
CA ARG A 254 -13.07 6.75 -4.09
C ARG A 254 -12.18 7.46 -5.13
N GLN A 255 -12.64 8.58 -5.68
CA GLN A 255 -11.88 9.36 -6.66
C GLN A 255 -10.56 9.86 -6.06
N GLN A 256 -10.60 10.36 -4.82
CA GLN A 256 -9.41 10.80 -4.10
C GLN A 256 -8.44 9.65 -3.87
N PHE A 257 -8.94 8.47 -3.50
CA PHE A 257 -8.11 7.28 -3.36
C PHE A 257 -7.43 6.90 -4.68
N LEU A 258 -8.15 6.87 -5.81
CA LEU A 258 -7.56 6.58 -7.13
C LEU A 258 -6.48 7.58 -7.52
N HIS A 259 -6.68 8.88 -7.24
CA HIS A 259 -5.64 9.88 -7.46
C HIS A 259 -4.39 9.61 -6.60
N ARG A 260 -4.56 9.26 -5.31
CA ARG A 260 -3.44 8.85 -4.46
C ARG A 260 -2.75 7.57 -4.94
N CYS A 261 -3.49 6.64 -5.56
CA CYS A 261 -2.93 5.42 -6.15
C CYS A 261 -1.98 5.73 -7.32
N GLU A 262 -2.36 6.67 -8.18
CA GLU A 262 -1.53 7.14 -9.29
C GLU A 262 -0.19 7.69 -8.77
N GLU A 263 -0.24 8.48 -7.69
CA GLU A 263 0.93 9.11 -7.08
C GLU A 263 1.93 8.12 -6.46
N ILE A 264 1.46 6.94 -6.04
CA ILE A 264 2.34 5.85 -5.57
C ILE A 264 2.67 4.83 -6.66
N HIS A 265 2.34 5.16 -7.92
CA HIS A 265 2.54 4.34 -9.13
C HIS A 265 1.85 2.97 -9.07
N LEU A 266 0.61 2.93 -8.58
CA LEU A 266 -0.22 1.75 -8.76
C LEU A 266 -0.69 1.61 -10.21
N PRO A 267 -1.03 0.38 -10.67
CA PRO A 267 -1.61 0.17 -11.99
C PRO A 267 -2.88 1.01 -12.21
N PHE A 268 -3.05 1.51 -13.43
CA PHE A 268 -4.26 2.24 -13.81
C PHE A 268 -5.52 1.37 -13.59
N PRO A 269 -6.60 1.94 -13.05
CA PRO A 269 -7.82 1.19 -12.78
C PRO A 269 -8.49 0.76 -14.10
N ILE A 270 -8.86 -0.53 -14.17
CA ILE A 270 -9.61 -1.09 -15.29
C ILE A 270 -11.08 -1.15 -14.89
N TYR A 271 -11.97 -0.64 -15.74
CA TYR A 271 -13.40 -0.74 -15.52
C TYR A 271 -13.90 -2.12 -15.90
N ARG A 272 -14.48 -2.84 -14.94
CA ARG A 272 -15.05 -4.17 -15.17
C ARG A 272 -16.15 -4.45 -14.16
N SER A 273 -17.27 -4.98 -14.65
CA SER A 273 -18.30 -5.55 -13.77
C SER A 273 -17.73 -6.74 -13.00
N ILE A 274 -17.80 -6.68 -11.68
CA ILE A 274 -17.41 -7.77 -10.79
C ILE A 274 -18.63 -8.17 -9.97
N VAL A 275 -19.00 -9.44 -10.05
CA VAL A 275 -20.08 -9.98 -9.24
C VAL A 275 -19.52 -10.36 -7.89
N ARG A 276 -20.03 -9.72 -6.84
CA ARG A 276 -19.64 -10.02 -5.47
C ARG A 276 -20.49 -11.16 -4.91
N ILE A 277 -19.84 -12.20 -4.41
CA ILE A 277 -20.49 -13.35 -3.77
C ILE A 277 -20.02 -13.43 -2.32
N LEU A 278 -20.99 -13.55 -1.41
CA LEU A 278 -20.72 -13.73 0.02
C LEU A 278 -20.31 -15.18 0.30
N ARG A 279 -19.45 -15.36 1.29
CA ARG A 279 -18.83 -16.65 1.70
C ARG A 279 -19.81 -17.83 1.85
N GLY A 280 -21.09 -17.55 2.11
CA GLY A 280 -22.11 -18.54 2.45
C GLY A 280 -22.37 -19.62 1.40
N GLU A 281 -22.19 -19.35 0.11
CA GLU A 281 -22.62 -20.27 -0.95
C GLU A 281 -21.49 -21.19 -1.46
N GLY A 282 -20.30 -20.64 -1.71
CA GLY A 282 -19.16 -21.39 -2.27
C GLY A 282 -18.07 -21.79 -1.27
N TYR A 283 -17.87 -21.00 -0.21
CA TYR A 283 -16.68 -21.06 0.66
C TYR A 283 -17.03 -21.32 2.13
N SER A 284 -18.07 -22.13 2.35
CA SER A 284 -18.46 -22.53 3.70
C SER A 284 -17.31 -23.25 4.41
N ARG A 285 -17.20 -23.04 5.72
CA ARG A 285 -16.18 -23.69 6.56
C ARG A 285 -16.25 -25.22 6.42
N ASN A 286 -17.45 -25.76 6.22
CA ASN A 286 -17.69 -27.18 6.01
C ASN A 286 -17.07 -27.69 4.70
N LYS A 287 -17.24 -26.96 3.58
CA LYS A 287 -16.61 -27.31 2.30
C LYS A 287 -15.09 -27.24 2.38
N LEU A 288 -14.53 -26.25 3.07
CA LEU A 288 -13.09 -26.15 3.27
C LEU A 288 -12.55 -27.32 4.11
N HIS A 289 -13.21 -27.66 5.22
CA HIS A 289 -12.84 -28.82 6.04
C HIS A 289 -12.95 -30.13 5.27
N ALA A 290 -14.01 -30.30 4.47
CA ALA A 290 -14.15 -31.46 3.60
C ALA A 290 -13.01 -31.53 2.58
N LEU A 291 -12.66 -30.41 1.93
CA LEU A 291 -11.53 -30.35 1.01
C LEU A 291 -10.22 -30.70 1.71
N GLN A 292 -9.97 -30.16 2.90
CA GLN A 292 -8.77 -30.50 3.69
C GLN A 292 -8.72 -31.97 4.09
N ALA A 293 -9.87 -32.59 4.39
CA ALA A 293 -9.94 -34.02 4.67
C ALA A 293 -9.56 -34.83 3.42
N GLU A 294 -10.09 -34.46 2.25
CA GLU A 294 -9.78 -35.11 0.98
C GLU A 294 -8.31 -34.93 0.57
N LEU A 295 -7.74 -33.72 0.72
CA LEU A 295 -6.33 -33.46 0.44
C LEU A 295 -5.37 -34.32 1.28
N ARG A 296 -5.78 -34.74 2.49
CA ARG A 296 -4.98 -35.66 3.32
C ARG A 296 -5.01 -37.10 2.82
N THR A 297 -5.96 -37.46 1.97
CA THR A 297 -6.04 -38.79 1.35
C THR A 297 -5.16 -38.91 0.10
N LEU A 298 -4.87 -37.78 -0.54
CA LEU A 298 -4.01 -37.72 -1.72
C LEU A 298 -2.52 -37.67 -1.33
N SER A 299 -1.67 -38.17 -2.21
CA SER A 299 -0.22 -37.98 -2.12
C SER A 299 0.13 -36.50 -2.14
N PHE A 300 1.19 -36.18 -1.39
CA PHE A 300 1.62 -34.80 -1.20
C PHE A 300 1.78 -34.00 -2.51
N PRO A 301 2.39 -34.52 -3.59
CA PRO A 301 2.52 -33.76 -4.83
C PRO A 301 1.18 -33.35 -5.46
N LEU A 302 0.21 -34.26 -5.49
CA LEU A 302 -1.10 -33.99 -6.06
C LEU A 302 -1.90 -33.08 -5.13
N ALA A 303 -1.92 -33.38 -3.83
CA ALA A 303 -2.56 -32.54 -2.81
C ALA A 303 -2.06 -31.09 -2.88
N PHE A 304 -0.74 -30.91 -3.03
CA PHE A 304 -0.11 -29.59 -3.15
C PHE A 304 -0.59 -28.82 -4.39
N GLU A 305 -0.67 -29.46 -5.56
CA GLU A 305 -1.12 -28.77 -6.77
C GLU A 305 -2.63 -28.47 -6.75
N VAL A 306 -3.43 -29.34 -6.15
CA VAL A 306 -4.86 -29.08 -5.90
C VAL A 306 -5.04 -27.90 -4.95
N GLU A 307 -4.32 -27.90 -3.84
CA GLU A 307 -4.32 -26.80 -2.87
C GLU A 307 -3.85 -25.49 -3.52
N LYS A 308 -2.80 -25.53 -4.34
CA LYS A 308 -2.33 -24.37 -5.10
C LYS A 308 -3.38 -23.85 -6.08
N ALA A 309 -4.10 -24.72 -6.79
CA ALA A 309 -5.19 -24.32 -7.69
C ALA A 309 -6.34 -23.65 -6.92
N TYR A 310 -6.67 -24.18 -5.74
CA TYR A 310 -7.62 -23.54 -4.82
C TYR A 310 -7.16 -22.15 -4.39
N TRP A 311 -5.93 -22.02 -3.88
CA TRP A 311 -5.38 -20.74 -3.40
C TRP A 311 -5.22 -19.70 -4.51
N ALA A 312 -4.93 -20.14 -5.74
CA ALA A 312 -4.89 -19.28 -6.91
C ALA A 312 -6.27 -18.83 -7.41
N GLY A 313 -7.37 -19.29 -6.79
CA GLY A 313 -8.74 -18.97 -7.21
C GLY A 313 -9.09 -19.57 -8.56
N LEU A 314 -8.39 -20.62 -8.98
CA LEU A 314 -8.64 -21.31 -10.25
C LEU A 314 -9.85 -22.24 -10.15
N LEU A 315 -10.01 -22.88 -8.99
CA LEU A 315 -11.12 -23.78 -8.69
C LEU A 315 -11.67 -23.48 -7.29
N GLU A 316 -12.98 -23.60 -7.15
CA GLU A 316 -13.65 -23.48 -5.87
C GLU A 316 -13.58 -24.80 -5.07
N ALA A 317 -13.78 -24.71 -3.75
CA ALA A 317 -13.77 -25.90 -2.90
C ALA A 317 -14.85 -26.92 -3.32
N SER A 318 -16.05 -26.46 -3.72
CA SER A 318 -17.10 -27.36 -4.23
C SER A 318 -16.73 -28.04 -5.55
N GLU A 319 -16.09 -27.31 -6.46
CA GLU A 319 -15.63 -27.88 -7.73
C GLU A 319 -14.57 -28.96 -7.47
N LEU A 320 -13.60 -28.67 -6.60
CA LEU A 320 -12.56 -29.63 -6.22
C LEU A 320 -13.11 -30.88 -5.53
N LEU A 321 -14.09 -30.72 -4.65
CA LEU A 321 -14.78 -31.85 -4.02
C LEU A 321 -15.54 -32.70 -5.05
N GLY A 322 -16.13 -32.07 -6.06
CA GLY A 322 -16.74 -32.79 -7.19
C GLY A 322 -15.72 -33.54 -8.05
N LEU A 323 -14.46 -33.12 -8.04
CA LEU A 323 -13.35 -33.74 -8.78
C LEU A 323 -12.59 -34.81 -7.99
N CYS A 324 -12.93 -35.08 -6.73
CA CYS A 324 -12.21 -36.03 -5.88
C CYS A 324 -12.07 -37.44 -6.50
N GLY A 325 -13.09 -37.95 -7.19
CA GLY A 325 -13.01 -39.23 -7.90
C GLY A 325 -11.94 -39.23 -8.98
N VAL A 326 -11.93 -38.20 -9.82
CA VAL A 326 -10.96 -38.04 -10.92
C VAL A 326 -9.54 -37.82 -10.38
N LEU A 327 -9.39 -37.10 -9.27
CA LEU A 327 -8.09 -36.90 -8.62
C LEU A 327 -7.49 -38.22 -8.11
N ARG A 328 -8.32 -39.13 -7.59
CA ARG A 328 -7.87 -40.46 -7.16
C ARG A 328 -7.49 -41.35 -8.34
N GLU A 329 -8.26 -41.34 -9.42
CA GLU A 329 -7.89 -42.06 -10.66
C GLU A 329 -6.55 -41.56 -11.22
N LEU A 330 -6.32 -40.24 -11.19
CA LEU A 330 -5.05 -39.65 -11.61
C LEU A 330 -3.89 -40.10 -10.72
N GLU A 331 -4.10 -40.17 -9.41
CA GLU A 331 -3.11 -40.66 -8.45
C GLU A 331 -2.75 -42.13 -8.69
N ASP A 332 -3.75 -42.98 -8.92
CA ASP A 332 -3.54 -44.39 -9.26
C ASP A 332 -2.75 -44.52 -10.57
N ALA A 333 -3.06 -43.70 -11.58
CA ALA A 333 -2.33 -43.67 -12.85
C ALA A 333 -0.87 -43.20 -12.69
N ILE A 334 -0.62 -42.16 -11.89
CA ILE A 334 0.73 -41.69 -11.58
C ILE A 334 1.53 -42.80 -10.90
N THR A 335 0.92 -43.47 -9.91
CA THR A 335 1.54 -44.55 -9.14
C THR A 335 1.83 -45.77 -10.02
N ALA A 336 0.91 -46.15 -10.91
CA ALA A 336 1.07 -47.27 -11.82
C ALA A 336 2.14 -47.01 -12.91
N SER A 337 2.30 -45.77 -13.33
CA SER A 337 3.19 -45.41 -14.45
C SER A 337 4.69 -45.39 -14.10
N SER A 338 5.07 -45.52 -12.82
CA SER A 338 6.46 -45.41 -12.33
C SER A 338 7.21 -44.14 -12.78
N LEU A 339 6.50 -43.15 -13.32
CA LEU A 339 7.11 -41.94 -13.86
C LEU A 339 7.33 -40.96 -12.69
N PRO A 340 8.58 -40.55 -12.40
CA PRO A 340 8.80 -39.50 -11.43
C PRO A 340 8.13 -38.23 -11.93
N LEU A 341 7.25 -37.66 -11.10
CA LEU A 341 6.68 -36.33 -11.35
C LEU A 341 7.83 -35.35 -11.64
N PRO A 342 7.87 -34.71 -12.82
CA PRO A 342 8.94 -33.78 -13.15
C PRO A 342 8.96 -32.64 -12.13
N HIS A 343 10.16 -32.29 -11.67
CA HIS A 343 10.42 -31.35 -10.59
C HIS A 343 9.54 -30.08 -10.63
N PHE A 344 8.96 -29.76 -9.47
CA PHE A 344 7.98 -28.72 -9.10
C PHE A 344 8.19 -27.27 -9.62
N ALA A 345 9.26 -26.96 -10.33
CA ALA A 345 9.55 -25.60 -10.78
C ALA A 345 8.82 -25.23 -12.10
N ASN A 346 8.48 -26.21 -12.95
CA ASN A 346 7.85 -26.00 -14.26
C ASN A 346 6.67 -26.96 -14.46
N SER A 347 5.56 -26.72 -13.77
CA SER A 347 4.44 -27.67 -13.68
C SER A 347 3.59 -27.73 -14.98
N PRO A 348 3.34 -28.92 -15.57
CA PRO A 348 2.45 -29.11 -16.73
C PRO A 348 0.95 -29.09 -16.38
N LEU A 349 0.57 -28.96 -15.10
CA LEU A 349 -0.86 -28.88 -14.74
C LEU A 349 -1.57 -27.65 -15.31
N SER A 350 -0.84 -26.55 -15.54
CA SER A 350 -1.39 -25.39 -16.26
C SER A 350 -1.88 -25.74 -17.68
N SER A 351 -1.28 -26.74 -18.36
CA SER A 351 -1.74 -27.22 -19.66
C SER A 351 -2.78 -28.35 -19.58
N MET A 352 -2.97 -28.99 -18.41
CA MET A 352 -4.04 -29.97 -18.17
C MET A 352 -5.36 -29.33 -17.71
N PHE A 353 -5.35 -28.16 -17.07
CA PHE A 353 -6.59 -27.49 -16.64
C PHE A 353 -7.60 -27.16 -17.76
N PRO A 354 -7.21 -26.87 -19.03
CA PRO A 354 -8.15 -26.82 -20.14
C PRO A 354 -8.90 -28.15 -20.33
N ALA A 355 -8.22 -29.29 -20.15
CA ALA A 355 -8.80 -30.63 -20.34
C ALA A 355 -9.84 -30.97 -19.26
N PHE A 356 -9.61 -30.59 -18.00
CA PHE A 356 -10.59 -30.71 -16.92
C PHE A 356 -11.82 -29.84 -17.15
N GLY A 357 -11.65 -28.63 -17.71
CA GLY A 357 -12.77 -27.77 -18.10
C GLY A 357 -13.66 -28.39 -19.18
N THR A 358 -13.06 -29.09 -20.17
CA THR A 358 -13.82 -29.83 -21.19
C THR A 358 -14.54 -31.06 -20.64
N LEU A 359 -13.93 -31.81 -19.72
CA LEU A 359 -14.56 -32.99 -19.10
C LEU A 359 -15.78 -32.59 -18.24
N TYR A 360 -15.65 -31.52 -17.45
CA TYR A 360 -16.74 -31.05 -16.59
C TYR A 360 -17.92 -30.43 -17.40
N MET A 361 -17.62 -29.74 -18.50
CA MET A 361 -18.66 -29.21 -19.41
C MET A 361 -19.41 -30.30 -20.17
N HIS A 362 -18.77 -31.43 -20.47
CA HIS A 362 -19.43 -32.53 -21.18
C HIS A 362 -20.46 -33.25 -20.30
N ASP A 363 -20.19 -33.37 -19.00
CA ASP A 363 -21.08 -34.04 -18.04
C ASP A 363 -22.29 -33.19 -17.61
N GLN A 364 -22.16 -31.86 -17.60
CA GLN A 364 -23.32 -30.98 -17.40
C GLN A 364 -24.26 -30.91 -18.62
N LEU A 365 -23.73 -31.00 -19.84
CA LEU A 365 -24.55 -31.04 -21.06
C LEU A 365 -25.27 -32.38 -21.24
N ALA A 366 -24.73 -33.48 -20.71
CA ALA A 366 -25.35 -34.80 -20.76
C ALA A 366 -26.60 -34.94 -19.87
N ASN A 367 -26.79 -34.05 -18.89
CA ASN A 367 -27.95 -34.04 -17.98
C ASN A 367 -29.03 -33.00 -18.35
N ALA A 368 -28.91 -32.31 -19.47
CA ALA A 368 -29.95 -31.45 -20.02
C ALA A 368 -30.75 -32.21 -21.10
N ALA A 369 -31.77 -32.96 -20.68
CA ALA A 369 -32.75 -33.55 -21.61
C ALA A 369 -33.58 -32.45 -22.31
N PRO A 370 -34.10 -32.71 -23.53
CA PRO A 370 -34.63 -31.67 -24.40
C PRO A 370 -36.09 -31.38 -24.09
N HIS A 371 -36.41 -30.13 -23.74
CA HIS A 371 -37.78 -29.64 -23.83
C HIS A 371 -38.03 -29.07 -25.22
N ALA A 372 -39.01 -29.68 -25.89
CA ALA A 372 -39.47 -29.37 -27.22
C ALA A 372 -40.19 -28.00 -27.31
N SER A 373 -40.07 -27.44 -28.50
CA SER A 373 -40.67 -26.21 -29.05
C SER A 373 -42.19 -26.07 -28.88
N THR A 374 -42.65 -24.83 -28.67
CA THR A 374 -43.83 -24.20 -29.32
C THR A 374 -43.58 -22.67 -29.31
N SER A 375 -43.41 -22.00 -30.45
CA SER A 375 -44.42 -21.50 -31.41
C SER A 375 -45.13 -20.20 -30.99
N SER A 376 -45.12 -19.24 -31.92
CA SER A 376 -45.89 -17.98 -32.01
C SER A 376 -45.41 -16.87 -31.05
N HIS A 377 -45.40 -15.57 -31.37
CA HIS A 377 -46.08 -14.80 -32.40
C HIS A 377 -45.36 -13.43 -32.48
N VAL A 378 -45.10 -12.93 -33.69
CA VAL A 378 -44.67 -11.54 -33.94
C VAL A 378 -45.90 -10.63 -33.91
N PRO A 379 -45.81 -9.43 -33.31
CA PRO A 379 -46.47 -8.29 -33.94
C PRO A 379 -45.50 -7.14 -34.20
N ASP A 380 -45.55 -6.70 -35.45
CA ASP A 380 -45.16 -5.38 -35.93
C ASP A 380 -45.85 -4.23 -35.20
N ARG A 381 -45.26 -3.04 -35.40
CA ARG A 381 -45.75 -1.65 -35.18
C ARG A 381 -45.23 -1.00 -33.89
N GLN A 382 -44.80 0.25 -33.89
CA GLN A 382 -44.89 1.33 -34.89
C GLN A 382 -43.88 2.43 -34.55
N ALA A 383 -43.32 3.05 -35.58
CA ALA A 383 -42.74 4.38 -35.51
C ALA A 383 -43.83 5.44 -35.28
N GLY A 384 -43.52 6.49 -34.51
CA GLY A 384 -44.35 7.68 -34.42
C GLY A 384 -43.89 8.70 -33.38
N ALA A 385 -43.48 9.87 -33.88
CA ALA A 385 -43.11 11.15 -33.23
C ALA A 385 -41.70 11.27 -32.65
#